data_AF-A0A957GKA8-F1
#
_entry.id   AF-A0A957GKA8-F1
#
_cell.length_a   1.000
_cell.length_b   1.000
_cell.length_c   1.000
_cell.angle_alpha   90.00
_cell.angle_beta   90.00
_cell.angle_gamma   90.00
#
_symmetry.space_group_name_H-M   'P 1'
#
loop_
_entity.id
_entity.type
_entity.pdbx_description
1 polymer ?
#
loop_
_entity_poly.entity_id
_entity_poly.type
_entity_poly.pdbx_seq_one_letter_code
_entity_poly.pdbx_strand_id
1 'polypeptide(L)'
;MQSLTFTASVAVPATAVYYALTNATALQEWLCNTAQTQVRENGSVFLSWNQGYYMSGEFVDVVPNQSFGLVWQGRGELHASRVDVVLAENGGETAVTLTHSNLGKGEAWAQTVAELKNGWEGGLANLKSTLETGLDKRVFDQPFLGVLIAGLVTAEQAVEMGLPIAGGVKISGTAPGSGAAAIGLQPDDILATLAGHELVNFQAIRPALAPYKAGEKVKLIYYRGGEQMTDLLELSRRPMPGVPETAVSFAQALREIYAQQDAQLDDLLDGVGEAEASFRLEPDGWNVKEHLAHLLGTERVTQIGIAMQLSDQALNGFPNNPAAWTAGITAVNPTPATFCAAAA
;
A
#
# COMPACT_ATOMS: atom_id res chain seq x y z
N MET A 1 32.25 1.34 18.74
CA MET A 1 30.82 1.63 18.58
C MET A 1 30.58 3.10 18.24
N GLN A 2 29.49 3.40 17.55
CA GLN A 2 28.99 4.73 17.19
C GLN A 2 27.47 4.80 17.42
N SER A 3 26.89 6.00 17.23
CA SER A 3 25.45 6.24 17.35
C SER A 3 24.92 7.18 16.27
N LEU A 4 23.63 7.08 16.00
CA LEU A 4 22.87 8.01 15.16
C LEU A 4 21.76 8.61 16.01
N THR A 5 21.53 9.92 15.91
CA THR A 5 20.46 10.61 16.64
C THR A 5 19.59 11.39 15.66
N PHE A 6 18.28 11.26 15.83
CA PHE A 6 17.26 11.87 14.99
C PHE A 6 16.25 12.60 15.86
N THR A 7 15.67 13.67 15.32
CA THR A 7 14.61 14.42 15.99
C THR A 7 13.46 14.65 15.03
N ALA A 8 12.23 14.57 15.53
CA ALA A 8 11.02 14.92 14.81
C ALA A 8 10.05 15.61 15.77
N SER A 9 9.18 16.47 15.23
CA SER A 9 8.12 17.11 15.99
C SER A 9 6.77 16.75 15.36
N VAL A 10 5.84 16.27 16.17
CA VAL A 10 4.53 15.77 15.72
C VAL A 10 3.43 16.48 16.50
N ALA A 11 2.46 17.07 15.81
CA ALA A 11 1.36 17.85 16.36
C ALA A 11 0.25 16.98 16.99
N VAL A 12 0.64 16.01 17.82
CA VAL A 12 -0.25 15.19 18.64
C VAL A 12 0.35 14.99 20.04
N PRO A 13 -0.47 14.68 21.07
CA PRO A 13 0.02 14.41 22.43
C PRO A 13 0.97 13.22 22.51
N ALA A 14 1.81 13.17 23.56
CA ALA A 14 2.82 12.12 23.71
C ALA A 14 2.20 10.73 23.88
N THR A 15 0.96 10.65 24.36
CA THR A 15 0.20 9.39 24.43
C THR A 15 -0.02 8.76 23.06
N ALA A 16 -0.37 9.56 22.04
CA ALA A 16 -0.56 9.08 20.68
C ALA A 16 0.76 8.67 20.03
N VAL A 17 1.82 9.47 20.24
CA VAL A 17 3.16 9.16 19.72
C VAL A 17 3.73 7.88 20.37
N TYR A 18 3.59 7.73 21.69
CA TYR A 18 4.01 6.54 22.41
C TYR A 18 3.26 5.29 21.95
N TYR A 19 1.93 5.39 21.77
CA TYR A 19 1.14 4.31 21.21
C TYR A 19 1.64 3.91 19.81
N ALA A 20 1.86 4.88 18.91
CA ALA A 20 2.35 4.63 17.55
C ALA A 20 3.74 3.97 17.48
N LEU A 21 4.57 4.19 18.50
CA LEU A 21 5.93 3.66 18.59
C LEU A 21 6.03 2.30 19.29
N THR A 22 4.98 1.86 20.00
CA THR A 22 5.04 0.67 20.85
C THR A 22 3.96 -0.37 20.55
N ASN A 23 2.83 0.02 19.97
CA ASN A 23 1.75 -0.89 19.62
C ASN A 23 2.02 -1.59 18.28
N ALA A 24 1.84 -2.91 18.23
CA ALA A 24 2.09 -3.71 17.02
C ALA A 24 1.25 -3.29 15.81
N THR A 25 -0.03 -2.96 15.99
CA THR A 25 -0.89 -2.50 14.88
C THR A 25 -0.41 -1.13 14.39
N ALA A 26 -0.18 -0.19 15.31
CA ALA A 26 0.25 1.16 14.94
C ALA A 26 1.65 1.20 14.29
N LEU A 27 2.58 0.35 14.72
CA LEU A 27 3.90 0.23 14.08
C LEU A 27 3.81 -0.24 12.62
N GLN A 28 2.79 -1.03 12.28
CA GLN A 28 2.56 -1.46 10.90
C GLN A 28 2.01 -0.34 10.02
N GLU A 29 1.41 0.71 10.59
CA GLU A 29 0.87 1.85 9.83
C GLU A 29 1.95 2.79 9.28
N TRP A 30 3.13 2.83 9.90
CA TRP A 30 4.17 3.78 9.49
C TRP A 30 5.59 3.18 9.39
N LEU A 31 5.95 2.18 10.19
CA LEU A 31 7.34 1.70 10.28
C LEU A 31 7.57 0.44 9.45
N CYS A 32 6.84 -0.64 9.73
CA CYS A 32 7.12 -1.98 9.22
C CYS A 32 5.90 -2.63 8.55
N ASN A 33 6.07 -3.86 8.02
CA ASN A 33 4.98 -4.63 7.40
C ASN A 33 4.37 -5.66 8.35
N THR A 34 5.11 -6.09 9.36
CA THR A 34 4.61 -6.96 10.43
C THR A 34 5.27 -6.57 11.73
N ALA A 35 4.50 -6.57 12.81
CA ALA A 35 5.01 -6.31 14.16
C ALA A 35 4.39 -7.24 15.19
N GLN A 36 5.15 -7.55 16.23
CA GLN A 36 4.70 -8.15 17.48
C GLN A 36 5.40 -7.45 18.63
N THR A 37 4.65 -7.07 19.67
CA THR A 37 5.18 -6.26 20.77
C THR A 37 4.59 -6.69 22.10
N GLN A 38 5.43 -6.71 23.15
CA GLN A 38 4.99 -6.76 24.55
C GLN A 38 5.57 -5.53 25.26
N VAL A 39 4.75 -4.49 25.44
CA VAL A 39 5.22 -3.19 25.95
C VAL A 39 5.37 -3.22 27.47
N ARG A 40 6.50 -3.77 27.95
CA ARG A 40 6.89 -3.86 29.35
C ARG A 40 8.39 -4.16 29.42
N GLU A 41 8.98 -3.99 30.61
CA GLU A 41 10.38 -4.38 30.84
C GLU A 41 10.63 -5.84 30.44
N ASN A 42 11.68 -6.06 29.63
CA ASN A 42 12.06 -7.34 29.02
C ASN A 42 10.96 -7.98 28.14
N GLY A 43 10.01 -7.19 27.65
CA GLY A 43 8.98 -7.65 26.74
C GLY A 43 9.50 -7.76 25.31
N SER A 44 9.15 -8.83 24.60
CA SER A 44 9.67 -9.08 23.25
C SER A 44 9.15 -8.07 22.22
N VAL A 45 10.00 -7.72 21.26
CA VAL A 45 9.64 -7.03 20.02
C VAL A 45 10.15 -7.81 18.80
N PHE A 46 9.32 -7.87 17.76
CA PHE A 46 9.69 -8.37 16.44
C PHE A 46 9.10 -7.46 15.37
N LEU A 47 9.92 -7.01 14.43
CA LEU A 47 9.50 -6.19 13.29
C LEU A 47 10.07 -6.76 12.00
N SER A 48 9.28 -6.78 10.93
CA SER A 48 9.75 -7.22 9.61
C SER A 48 9.24 -6.35 8.46
N TRP A 49 10.01 -6.36 7.37
CA TRP A 49 9.73 -5.62 6.14
C TRP A 49 9.68 -6.58 4.95
N ASN A 50 8.86 -6.27 3.95
CA ASN A 50 8.66 -7.11 2.76
C ASN A 50 9.93 -7.32 1.92
N GLN A 51 10.95 -6.46 2.10
CA GLN A 51 12.26 -6.62 1.46
C GLN A 51 13.12 -7.70 2.12
N GLY A 52 12.61 -8.37 3.16
CA GLY A 52 13.25 -9.49 3.83
C GLY A 52 14.17 -9.12 4.99
N TYR A 53 14.34 -7.84 5.30
CA TYR A 53 14.95 -7.41 6.56
C TYR A 53 13.96 -7.60 7.71
N TYR A 54 14.47 -7.98 8.88
CA TYR A 54 13.72 -8.07 10.12
C TYR A 54 14.64 -7.78 11.30
N MET A 55 14.04 -7.41 12.43
CA MET A 55 14.71 -7.31 13.71
C MET A 55 13.91 -8.05 14.79
N SER A 56 14.62 -8.48 15.82
CA SER A 56 14.03 -8.97 17.07
C SER A 56 14.78 -8.39 18.26
N GLY A 57 14.11 -8.28 19.39
CA GLY A 57 14.75 -7.91 20.64
C GLY A 57 13.75 -7.67 21.75
N GLU A 58 14.04 -6.73 22.64
CA GLU A 58 13.29 -6.54 23.89
C GLU A 58 13.13 -5.05 24.23
N PHE A 59 11.99 -4.70 24.82
CA PHE A 59 11.77 -3.41 25.46
C PHE A 59 12.53 -3.34 26.78
N VAL A 60 13.21 -2.22 27.02
CA VAL A 60 13.96 -1.91 28.23
C VAL A 60 13.68 -0.47 28.66
N ASP A 61 13.90 -0.13 29.92
CA ASP A 61 13.78 1.24 30.45
C ASP A 61 12.43 1.91 30.10
N VAL A 62 11.34 1.16 30.23
CA VAL A 62 10.00 1.58 29.75
C VAL A 62 9.34 2.54 30.74
N VAL A 63 9.14 3.79 30.33
CA VAL A 63 8.36 4.81 31.04
C VAL A 63 7.20 5.25 30.14
N PRO A 64 5.95 4.83 30.43
CA PRO A 64 4.80 5.14 29.59
C PRO A 64 4.68 6.62 29.24
N ASN A 65 4.45 6.91 27.95
CA ASN A 65 4.28 8.24 27.37
C ASN A 65 5.49 9.18 27.51
N GLN A 66 6.66 8.68 27.93
CA GLN A 66 7.86 9.50 28.12
C GLN A 66 9.09 8.91 27.42
N SER A 67 9.40 7.64 27.66
CA SER A 67 10.58 7.02 27.06
C SER A 67 10.51 5.51 27.03
N PHE A 68 11.30 4.90 26.15
CA PHE A 68 11.59 3.48 26.18
C PHE A 68 12.88 3.20 25.40
N GLY A 69 13.54 2.10 25.72
CA GLY A 69 14.62 1.53 24.94
C GLY A 69 14.17 0.25 24.24
N LEU A 70 14.83 -0.07 23.12
CA LEU A 70 14.75 -1.34 22.42
C LEU A 70 16.15 -1.91 22.28
N VAL A 71 16.36 -3.13 22.75
CA VAL A 71 17.47 -3.95 22.26
C VAL A 71 17.14 -4.35 20.83
N TRP A 72 18.05 -4.12 19.90
CA TRP A 72 17.82 -4.28 18.47
C TRP A 72 18.81 -5.28 17.89
N GLN A 73 18.34 -6.43 17.42
CA GLN A 73 19.16 -7.39 16.67
C GLN A 73 18.55 -7.57 15.29
N GLY A 74 19.12 -6.91 14.29
CA GLY A 74 18.71 -7.05 12.89
C GLY A 74 19.26 -8.31 12.22
N ARG A 75 18.58 -8.73 11.14
CA ARG A 75 19.01 -9.82 10.27
C ARG A 75 20.38 -9.50 9.66
N GLY A 76 21.38 -10.32 9.96
CA GLY A 76 22.74 -10.18 9.41
C GLY A 76 23.63 -9.18 10.16
N GLU A 77 23.13 -8.56 11.23
CA GLU A 77 23.94 -7.68 12.07
C GLU A 77 24.82 -8.50 13.03
N LEU A 78 26.07 -8.05 13.23
CA LEU A 78 27.09 -8.81 13.97
C LEU A 78 26.79 -8.92 15.48
N HIS A 79 26.08 -7.95 16.04
CA HIS A 79 25.68 -7.92 17.43
C HIS A 79 24.49 -6.97 17.60
N ALA A 80 23.82 -7.08 18.75
CA ALA A 80 22.71 -6.22 19.09
C ALA A 80 23.17 -4.77 19.26
N SER A 81 22.38 -3.85 18.74
CA SER A 81 22.42 -2.41 18.99
C SER A 81 21.29 -2.01 19.97
N ARG A 82 21.16 -0.71 20.24
CA ARG A 82 20.11 -0.19 21.13
C ARG A 82 19.45 1.04 20.54
N VAL A 83 18.13 1.11 20.56
CA VAL A 83 17.35 2.28 20.15
C VAL A 83 16.70 2.88 21.39
N ASP A 84 17.05 4.12 21.73
CA ASP A 84 16.44 4.87 22.81
C ASP A 84 15.51 5.93 22.24
N VAL A 85 14.29 6.00 22.77
CA VAL A 85 13.29 7.00 22.38
C VAL A 85 12.90 7.82 23.60
N VAL A 86 12.90 9.14 23.42
CA VAL A 86 12.45 10.13 24.42
C VAL A 86 11.41 11.04 23.80
N LEU A 87 10.32 11.25 24.53
CA LEU A 87 9.18 12.07 24.14
C LEU A 87 9.11 13.29 25.08
N ALA A 88 8.97 14.48 24.49
CA ALA A 88 8.77 15.71 25.21
C ALA A 88 7.55 16.45 24.63
N GLU A 89 6.45 16.44 25.36
CA GLU A 89 5.23 17.15 24.98
C GLU A 89 5.29 18.62 25.40
N ASN A 90 4.88 19.52 24.51
CA ASN A 90 4.67 20.93 24.78
C ASN A 90 3.48 21.45 23.94
N GLY A 91 2.40 21.85 24.60
CA GLY A 91 1.28 22.52 23.91
C GLY A 91 0.54 21.64 22.90
N GLY A 92 0.44 20.32 23.13
CA GLY A 92 -0.21 19.37 22.21
C GLY A 92 0.65 18.92 21.03
N GLU A 93 1.90 19.39 20.96
CA GLU A 93 2.94 18.90 20.07
C GLU A 93 3.97 18.08 20.86
N THR A 94 4.46 16.99 20.29
CA THR A 94 5.45 16.12 20.91
C THR A 94 6.74 16.07 20.09
N ALA A 95 7.84 16.46 20.73
CA ALA A 95 9.18 16.22 20.21
C ALA A 95 9.60 14.77 20.48
N VAL A 96 10.00 14.07 19.42
CA VAL A 96 10.53 12.70 19.46
C VAL A 96 12.03 12.78 19.24
N THR A 97 12.81 12.31 20.21
CA THR A 97 14.26 12.11 20.06
C THR A 97 14.55 10.62 20.02
N LEU A 98 15.12 10.15 18.92
CA LEU A 98 15.51 8.76 18.73
C LEU A 98 17.03 8.65 18.63
N THR A 99 17.64 7.81 19.44
CA THR A 99 19.08 7.52 19.37
C THR A 99 19.31 6.04 19.13
N HIS A 100 19.87 5.68 17.98
CA HIS A 100 20.30 4.32 17.67
C HIS A 100 21.81 4.20 18.00
N SER A 101 22.13 3.57 19.12
CA SER A 101 23.47 3.45 19.67
C SER A 101 24.01 2.02 19.57
N ASN A 102 25.27 1.85 19.99
CA ASN A 102 25.99 0.57 19.94
C ASN A 102 26.10 -0.01 18.51
N LEU A 103 26.23 0.86 17.50
CA LEU A 103 26.48 0.45 16.11
C LEU A 103 27.98 0.21 15.91
N GLY A 104 28.36 -0.80 15.12
CA GLY A 104 29.76 -1.01 14.77
C GLY A 104 30.34 0.11 13.90
N LYS A 105 31.66 0.09 13.70
CA LYS A 105 32.43 1.08 12.91
C LYS A 105 33.18 0.37 11.77
N GLY A 106 33.61 1.15 10.77
CA GLY A 106 34.42 0.67 9.65
C GLY A 106 33.59 0.18 8.45
N GLU A 107 34.27 -0.28 7.40
CA GLU A 107 33.64 -0.70 6.13
C GLU A 107 32.57 -1.78 6.31
N ALA A 108 32.79 -2.72 7.24
CA ALA A 108 31.83 -3.79 7.55
C ALA A 108 30.47 -3.30 8.06
N TRP A 109 30.39 -2.06 8.58
CA TRP A 109 29.14 -1.46 9.07
C TRP A 109 28.66 -0.28 8.22
N ALA A 110 29.43 0.15 7.22
CA ALA A 110 29.13 1.35 6.45
C ALA A 110 27.75 1.27 5.76
N GLN A 111 27.45 0.14 5.13
CA GLN A 111 26.16 -0.09 4.48
C GLN A 111 25.02 -0.12 5.50
N THR A 112 25.12 -0.94 6.55
CA THR A 112 24.10 -1.06 7.61
C THR A 112 23.79 0.29 8.25
N VAL A 113 24.81 1.09 8.56
CA VAL A 113 24.65 2.42 9.16
C VAL A 113 23.96 3.38 8.20
N ALA A 114 24.29 3.35 6.90
CA ALA A 114 23.63 4.15 5.89
C ALA A 114 22.15 3.76 5.70
N GLU A 115 21.86 2.46 5.67
CA GLU A 115 20.49 1.92 5.57
C GLU A 115 19.66 2.28 6.80
N LEU A 116 20.20 2.11 8.01
CA LEU A 116 19.54 2.52 9.26
C LEU A 116 19.29 4.03 9.30
N LYS A 117 20.24 4.85 8.85
CA LYS A 117 20.07 6.30 8.76
C LYS A 117 18.91 6.66 7.84
N ASN A 118 18.91 6.13 6.62
CA ASN A 118 17.85 6.39 5.64
C ASN A 118 16.49 5.86 6.14
N GLY A 119 16.48 4.70 6.80
CA GLY A 119 15.30 4.10 7.39
C GLY A 119 14.69 4.95 8.50
N TRP A 120 15.50 5.49 9.41
CA TRP A 120 15.01 6.37 10.47
C TRP A 120 14.56 7.75 9.97
N GLU A 121 15.30 8.35 9.03
CA GLU A 121 14.91 9.63 8.43
C GLU A 121 13.57 9.51 7.69
N GLY A 122 13.41 8.48 6.85
CA GLY A 122 12.16 8.20 6.15
C GLY A 122 11.05 7.78 7.11
N GLY A 123 11.36 6.95 8.10
CA GLY A 123 10.42 6.45 9.09
C GLY A 123 9.83 7.56 9.96
N LEU A 124 10.65 8.45 10.53
CA LEU A 124 10.15 9.56 11.35
C LEU A 124 9.36 10.59 10.54
N ALA A 125 9.75 10.84 9.28
CA ALA A 125 8.93 11.63 8.37
C ALA A 125 7.57 10.96 8.09
N ASN A 126 7.54 9.62 8.01
CA ASN A 126 6.31 8.87 7.85
C ASN A 126 5.44 8.87 9.11
N LEU A 127 6.03 8.67 10.29
CA LEU A 127 5.35 8.76 11.59
C LEU A 127 4.59 10.09 11.73
N LYS A 128 5.27 11.20 11.43
CA LYS A 128 4.66 12.53 11.44
C LYS A 128 3.46 12.60 10.50
N SER A 129 3.63 12.15 9.25
CA SER A 129 2.56 12.14 8.25
C SER A 129 1.36 11.30 8.68
N THR A 130 1.59 10.08 9.15
CA THR A 130 0.54 9.17 9.62
C THR A 130 -0.23 9.78 10.79
N LEU A 131 0.47 10.35 11.78
CA LEU A 131 -0.18 10.91 12.97
C LEU A 131 -0.90 12.25 12.72
N GLU A 132 -0.39 13.09 11.81
CA GLU A 132 -0.98 14.42 11.55
C GLU A 132 -2.05 14.40 10.46
N THR A 133 -1.96 13.46 9.52
CA THR A 133 -2.80 13.46 8.31
C THR A 133 -3.46 12.11 8.02
N GLY A 134 -3.09 11.03 8.72
CA GLY A 134 -3.52 9.67 8.42
C GLY A 134 -2.82 9.05 7.20
N LEU A 135 -1.85 9.75 6.60
CA LEU A 135 -1.22 9.32 5.35
C LEU A 135 0.09 8.55 5.57
N ASP A 136 0.09 7.28 5.18
CA ASP A 136 1.30 6.48 5.05
C ASP A 136 2.06 6.82 3.76
N LYS A 137 3.15 7.57 3.90
CA LYS A 137 4.05 7.96 2.81
C LYS A 137 4.62 6.76 2.05
N ARG A 138 4.74 5.58 2.68
CA ARG A 138 5.19 4.35 1.99
C ARG A 138 4.21 3.91 0.89
N VAL A 139 2.96 4.35 0.98
CA VAL A 139 1.90 4.13 -0.02
C VAL A 139 1.73 5.35 -0.92
N PHE A 140 1.66 6.55 -0.33
CA PHE A 140 1.24 7.76 -1.04
C PHE A 140 2.36 8.53 -1.74
N ASP A 141 3.62 8.37 -1.31
CA ASP A 141 4.77 8.94 -2.04
C ASP A 141 5.27 8.01 -3.16
N GLN A 142 4.68 6.81 -3.28
CA GLN A 142 5.03 5.88 -4.36
C GLN A 142 4.77 6.55 -5.72
N PRO A 143 5.72 6.44 -6.67
CA PRO A 143 5.55 7.00 -7.98
C PRO A 143 4.35 6.37 -8.68
N PHE A 144 3.44 7.20 -9.19
CA PHE A 144 2.25 6.77 -9.90
C PHE A 144 2.31 7.18 -11.37
N LEU A 145 2.44 6.18 -12.25
CA LEU A 145 2.47 6.39 -13.70
C LEU A 145 1.11 6.85 -14.25
N GLY A 146 0.02 6.28 -13.72
CA GLY A 146 -1.34 6.63 -14.12
C GLY A 146 -1.83 6.01 -15.43
N VAL A 147 -1.37 4.80 -15.77
CA VAL A 147 -1.83 4.05 -16.96
C VAL A 147 -2.79 2.93 -16.56
N LEU A 148 -3.80 2.71 -17.41
CA LEU A 148 -4.70 1.56 -17.31
C LEU A 148 -4.18 0.49 -18.27
N ILE A 149 -3.88 -0.68 -17.74
CA ILE A 149 -3.28 -1.78 -18.49
C ILE A 149 -4.35 -2.54 -19.26
N ALA A 150 -4.16 -2.71 -20.57
CA ALA A 150 -5.02 -3.54 -21.43
C ALA A 150 -4.45 -4.94 -21.65
N GLY A 151 -3.13 -5.07 -21.74
CA GLY A 151 -2.49 -6.32 -22.09
C GLY A 151 -1.00 -6.19 -22.34
N LEU A 152 -0.38 -7.32 -22.62
CA LEU A 152 1.03 -7.39 -23.04
C LEU A 152 1.08 -7.53 -24.55
N VAL A 153 2.10 -6.92 -25.14
CA VAL A 153 2.52 -7.15 -26.52
C VAL A 153 3.75 -8.03 -26.46
N THR A 154 3.65 -9.25 -26.99
CA THR A 154 4.80 -10.18 -27.05
C THR A 154 5.78 -9.76 -28.16
N ALA A 155 6.96 -10.38 -28.20
CA ALA A 155 7.93 -10.15 -29.28
C ALA A 155 7.34 -10.48 -30.66
N GLU A 156 6.59 -11.58 -30.76
CA GLU A 156 5.95 -12.01 -32.00
C GLU A 156 4.90 -10.99 -32.46
N GLN A 157 4.06 -10.52 -31.54
CA GLN A 157 3.07 -9.49 -31.82
C GLN A 157 3.73 -8.16 -32.20
N ALA A 158 4.82 -7.76 -31.54
CA ALA A 158 5.56 -6.57 -31.90
C ALA A 158 6.12 -6.65 -33.34
N VAL A 159 6.62 -7.81 -33.75
CA VAL A 159 7.08 -8.06 -35.13
C VAL A 159 5.92 -7.97 -36.13
N GLU A 160 4.77 -8.58 -35.83
CA GLU A 160 3.57 -8.49 -36.68
C GLU A 160 3.07 -7.04 -36.83
N MET A 161 3.23 -6.24 -35.78
CA MET A 161 2.88 -4.82 -35.75
C MET A 161 3.97 -3.91 -36.34
N GLY A 162 5.11 -4.46 -36.78
CA GLY A 162 6.23 -3.70 -37.35
C GLY A 162 6.99 -2.83 -36.34
N LEU A 163 6.89 -3.13 -35.04
CA LEU A 163 7.51 -2.37 -33.97
C LEU A 163 8.92 -2.89 -33.68
N PRO A 164 9.95 -2.03 -33.60
CA PRO A 164 11.32 -2.45 -33.31
C PRO A 164 11.55 -2.64 -31.81
N ILE A 165 10.74 -3.47 -31.16
CA ILE A 165 10.79 -3.78 -29.72
C ILE A 165 10.63 -5.28 -29.46
N ALA A 166 11.21 -5.78 -28.37
CA ALA A 166 11.11 -7.19 -27.95
C ALA A 166 9.82 -7.51 -27.15
N GLY A 167 8.96 -6.52 -26.97
CA GLY A 167 7.72 -6.60 -26.21
C GLY A 167 7.32 -5.23 -25.66
N GLY A 168 6.11 -5.13 -25.15
CA GLY A 168 5.56 -3.87 -24.66
C GLY A 168 4.35 -4.04 -23.75
N VAL A 169 3.99 -2.95 -23.08
CA VAL A 169 2.77 -2.86 -22.26
C VAL A 169 1.72 -2.06 -23.02
N LYS A 170 0.64 -2.70 -23.44
CA LYS A 170 -0.50 -2.02 -24.08
C LYS A 170 -1.41 -1.42 -23.02
N ILE A 171 -1.82 -0.18 -23.24
CA ILE A 171 -2.73 0.53 -22.32
C ILE A 171 -4.14 0.67 -22.89
N SER A 172 -5.14 0.66 -22.02
CA SER A 172 -6.54 0.95 -22.34
C SER A 172 -6.91 2.41 -22.09
N GLY A 173 -6.02 3.18 -21.47
CA GLY A 173 -6.23 4.58 -21.16
C GLY A 173 -5.37 5.04 -20.00
N THR A 174 -5.77 6.15 -19.38
CA THR A 174 -5.04 6.79 -18.28
C THR A 174 -5.96 7.11 -17.11
N ALA A 175 -5.37 7.16 -15.92
CA ALA A 175 -6.05 7.64 -14.73
C ALA A 175 -6.22 9.18 -14.82
N PRO A 176 -7.42 9.73 -14.55
CA PRO A 176 -7.63 11.18 -14.55
C PRO A 176 -6.66 11.92 -13.62
N GLY A 177 -6.15 13.07 -14.08
CA GLY A 177 -5.22 13.91 -13.32
C GLY A 177 -3.80 13.35 -13.16
N SER A 178 -3.46 12.25 -13.84
CA SER A 178 -2.12 11.66 -13.80
C SER A 178 -1.14 12.25 -14.81
N GLY A 179 0.15 11.96 -14.62
CA GLY A 179 1.22 12.33 -15.55
C GLY A 179 1.05 11.70 -16.93
N ALA A 180 0.59 10.44 -16.98
CA ALA A 180 0.23 9.77 -18.23
C ALA A 180 -0.89 10.52 -18.98
N ALA A 181 -1.92 10.98 -18.26
CA ALA A 181 -2.99 11.80 -18.85
C ALA A 181 -2.45 13.16 -19.32
N ALA A 182 -1.55 13.78 -18.54
CA ALA A 182 -0.98 15.09 -18.83
C ALA A 182 -0.11 15.11 -20.11
N ILE A 183 0.62 14.03 -20.40
CA ILE A 183 1.36 13.87 -21.66
C ILE A 183 0.48 13.36 -22.81
N GLY A 184 -0.81 13.12 -22.57
CA GLY A 184 -1.76 12.72 -23.59
C GLY A 184 -1.60 11.30 -24.11
N LEU A 185 -1.25 10.35 -23.23
CA LEU A 185 -1.30 8.91 -23.59
C LEU A 185 -2.75 8.50 -23.91
N GLN A 186 -2.89 7.62 -24.90
CA GLN A 186 -4.16 7.22 -25.50
C GLN A 186 -4.35 5.69 -25.41
N PRO A 187 -5.60 5.21 -25.50
CA PRO A 187 -5.85 3.79 -25.70
C PRO A 187 -5.04 3.23 -26.88
N ASP A 188 -4.59 1.99 -26.73
CA ASP A 188 -3.73 1.25 -27.68
C ASP A 188 -2.28 1.77 -27.85
N ASP A 189 -1.86 2.78 -27.09
CA ASP A 189 -0.43 3.08 -26.96
C ASP A 189 0.31 1.87 -26.35
N ILE A 190 1.52 1.61 -26.87
CA ILE A 190 2.39 0.52 -26.41
C ILE A 190 3.62 1.10 -25.74
N LEU A 191 3.71 0.96 -24.42
CA LEU A 191 4.87 1.41 -23.66
C LEU A 191 6.05 0.46 -23.88
N ALA A 192 7.18 1.01 -24.31
CA ALA A 192 8.37 0.24 -24.67
C ALA A 192 9.52 0.44 -23.69
N THR A 193 9.75 1.66 -23.23
CA THR A 193 10.83 1.97 -22.28
C THR A 193 10.36 2.98 -21.24
N LEU A 194 10.68 2.73 -19.98
CA LEU A 194 10.37 3.61 -18.86
C LEU A 194 11.63 3.83 -18.02
N ALA A 195 12.00 5.09 -17.82
CA ALA A 195 13.19 5.47 -17.06
C ALA A 195 14.49 4.78 -17.57
N GLY A 196 14.56 4.49 -18.88
CA GLY A 196 15.69 3.79 -19.49
C GLY A 196 15.64 2.26 -19.41
N HIS A 197 14.61 1.69 -18.78
CA HIS A 197 14.39 0.24 -18.69
C HIS A 197 13.36 -0.23 -19.72
N GLU A 198 13.66 -1.32 -20.43
CA GLU A 198 12.72 -1.95 -21.37
C GLU A 198 11.52 -2.57 -20.63
N LEU A 199 10.33 -2.33 -21.16
CA LEU A 199 9.07 -2.82 -20.61
C LEU A 199 8.58 -4.05 -21.38
N VAL A 200 9.23 -5.19 -21.14
CA VAL A 200 8.80 -6.48 -21.73
C VAL A 200 7.56 -7.07 -21.04
N ASN A 201 7.20 -6.59 -19.85
CA ASN A 201 5.99 -6.96 -19.13
C ASN A 201 5.64 -5.95 -18.01
N PHE A 202 4.50 -6.13 -17.35
CA PHE A 202 4.05 -5.28 -16.24
C PHE A 202 4.96 -5.32 -15.02
N GLN A 203 5.62 -6.46 -14.77
CA GLN A 203 6.51 -6.63 -13.62
C GLN A 203 7.78 -5.80 -13.74
N ALA A 204 8.16 -5.37 -14.95
CA ALA A 204 9.30 -4.50 -15.20
C ALA A 204 9.05 -3.04 -14.76
N ILE A 205 7.79 -2.61 -14.62
CA ILE A 205 7.46 -1.21 -14.27
C ILE A 205 7.93 -0.87 -12.85
N ARG A 206 7.64 -1.75 -11.88
CA ARG A 206 7.96 -1.51 -10.46
C ARG A 206 9.47 -1.31 -10.20
N PRO A 207 10.38 -2.19 -10.67
CA PRO A 207 11.81 -1.98 -10.49
C PRO A 207 12.33 -0.77 -11.27
N ALA A 208 11.76 -0.45 -12.44
CA ALA A 208 12.14 0.75 -13.21
C ALA A 208 11.82 2.06 -12.46
N LEU A 209 10.75 2.06 -11.67
CA LEU A 209 10.32 3.23 -10.89
C LEU A 209 10.83 3.24 -9.44
N ALA A 210 11.38 2.14 -8.93
CA ALA A 210 11.87 2.03 -7.54
C ALA A 210 12.84 3.15 -7.10
N PRO A 211 13.73 3.67 -7.97
CA PRO A 211 14.63 4.78 -7.61
C PRO A 211 13.95 6.15 -7.51
N TYR A 212 12.70 6.27 -8.00
CA TYR A 212 12.04 7.55 -8.19
C TYR A 212 10.94 7.81 -7.15
N LYS A 213 10.60 9.09 -6.97
CA LYS A 213 9.52 9.57 -6.12
C LYS A 213 8.42 10.25 -6.94
N ALA A 214 7.22 10.34 -6.36
CA ALA A 214 6.19 11.18 -6.93
C ALA A 214 6.65 12.66 -7.04
N GLY A 215 6.34 13.29 -8.16
CA GLY A 215 6.79 14.61 -8.60
C GLY A 215 8.04 14.59 -9.48
N GLU A 216 8.79 13.48 -9.54
CA GLU A 216 9.94 13.36 -10.41
C GLU A 216 9.55 13.02 -11.84
N LYS A 217 10.42 13.40 -12.78
CA LYS A 217 10.18 13.21 -14.20
C LYS A 217 11.02 12.07 -14.76
N VAL A 218 10.39 11.16 -15.50
CA VAL A 218 11.02 10.01 -16.14
C VAL A 218 10.78 10.01 -17.64
N LYS A 219 11.80 9.59 -18.40
CA LYS A 219 11.66 9.40 -19.84
C LYS A 219 10.78 8.20 -20.12
N LEU A 220 9.77 8.38 -20.95
CA LEU A 220 8.90 7.33 -21.47
C LEU A 220 9.07 7.27 -22.99
N ILE A 221 9.31 6.07 -23.51
CA ILE A 221 9.26 5.77 -24.94
C ILE A 221 8.09 4.81 -25.16
N TYR A 222 7.21 5.18 -26.09
CA TYR A 222 6.01 4.41 -26.42
C TYR A 222 5.75 4.47 -27.93
N TYR A 223 4.91 3.59 -28.42
CA TYR A 223 4.51 3.54 -29.82
C TYR A 223 3.03 3.85 -29.97
N ARG A 224 2.71 4.72 -30.94
CA ARG A 224 1.34 5.07 -31.32
C ARG A 224 1.16 4.86 -32.81
N GLY A 225 0.29 3.94 -33.20
CA GLY A 225 0.06 3.62 -34.61
C GLY A 225 1.32 3.20 -35.37
N GLY A 226 2.31 2.61 -34.69
CA GLY A 226 3.60 2.22 -35.30
C GLY A 226 4.72 3.25 -35.17
N GLU A 227 4.40 4.51 -34.85
CA GLU A 227 5.40 5.57 -34.70
C GLU A 227 5.94 5.64 -33.28
N GLN A 228 7.27 5.80 -33.15
CA GLN A 228 7.92 5.95 -31.85
C GLN A 228 7.74 7.38 -31.32
N MET A 229 7.16 7.47 -30.13
CA MET A 229 7.00 8.70 -29.38
C MET A 229 7.98 8.72 -28.20
N THR A 230 8.33 9.91 -27.73
CA THR A 230 9.19 10.09 -26.55
C THR A 230 8.74 11.30 -25.77
N ASP A 231 8.36 11.07 -24.52
CA ASP A 231 7.89 12.12 -23.63
C ASP A 231 8.60 12.05 -22.28
N LEU A 232 8.60 13.19 -21.59
CA LEU A 232 9.07 13.29 -20.21
C LEU A 232 7.85 13.31 -19.29
N LEU A 233 7.55 12.16 -18.68
CA LEU A 233 6.39 11.97 -17.82
C LEU A 233 6.72 12.34 -16.38
N GLU A 234 5.90 13.18 -15.76
CA GLU A 234 5.96 13.45 -14.32
C GLU A 234 5.20 12.36 -13.55
N LEU A 235 5.88 11.66 -12.66
CA LEU A 235 5.29 10.61 -11.83
C LEU A 235 4.34 11.26 -10.85
N SER A 236 3.04 10.99 -10.95
CA SER A 236 2.06 11.58 -10.07
C SER A 236 2.15 10.99 -8.67
N ARG A 237 1.47 11.64 -7.72
CA ARG A 237 1.00 10.96 -6.51
C ARG A 237 -0.23 10.14 -6.84
N ARG A 238 -0.46 9.06 -6.10
CA ARG A 238 -1.75 8.37 -6.18
C ARG A 238 -2.86 9.36 -5.82
N PRO A 239 -3.92 9.49 -6.64
CA PRO A 239 -5.04 10.35 -6.30
C PRO A 239 -5.64 9.88 -4.99
N MET A 240 -5.82 10.82 -4.06
CA MET A 240 -6.44 10.57 -2.78
C MET A 240 -7.89 11.06 -2.84
N PRO A 241 -8.88 10.20 -2.58
CA PRO A 241 -10.24 10.69 -2.34
C PRO A 241 -10.20 11.60 -1.10
N GLY A 242 -10.92 12.72 -1.14
CA GLY A 242 -11.02 13.60 0.03
C GLY A 242 -11.63 12.83 1.19
N VAL A 243 -10.83 12.53 2.22
CA VAL A 243 -11.30 11.84 3.42
C VAL A 243 -11.90 12.90 4.34
N PRO A 244 -13.20 12.81 4.68
CA PRO A 244 -13.82 13.76 5.59
C PRO A 244 -13.15 13.76 6.98
N GLU A 245 -13.03 14.94 7.59
CA GLU A 245 -12.25 15.14 8.83
C GLU A 245 -12.82 14.43 10.07
N THR A 246 -14.12 14.11 10.06
CA THR A 246 -14.78 13.47 11.20
C THR A 246 -15.33 12.09 10.83
N ALA A 247 -15.39 11.19 11.82
CA ALA A 247 -15.99 9.87 11.65
C ALA A 247 -17.44 9.94 11.16
N VAL A 248 -18.22 10.94 11.61
CA VAL A 248 -19.61 11.13 11.19
C VAL A 248 -19.68 11.53 9.71
N SER A 249 -18.92 12.54 9.30
CA SER A 249 -18.87 12.95 7.89
C SER A 249 -18.29 11.86 6.99
N PHE A 250 -17.33 11.08 7.50
CA PHE A 250 -16.76 9.93 6.79
C PHE A 250 -17.82 8.84 6.56
N ALA A 251 -18.53 8.44 7.61
CA ALA A 251 -19.61 7.47 7.51
C ALA A 251 -20.73 7.93 6.57
N GLN A 252 -21.04 9.23 6.57
CA GLN A 252 -22.03 9.80 5.65
C GLN A 252 -21.56 9.75 4.20
N ALA A 253 -20.33 10.18 3.91
CA ALA A 253 -19.76 10.11 2.57
C ALA A 253 -19.69 8.66 2.06
N LEU A 254 -19.36 7.71 2.94
CA LEU A 254 -19.37 6.29 2.59
C LEU A 254 -20.77 5.81 2.22
N ARG A 255 -21.80 6.14 3.02
CA ARG A 255 -23.19 5.78 2.70
C ARG A 255 -23.66 6.34 1.36
N GLU A 256 -23.25 7.55 0.99
CA GLU A 256 -23.61 8.16 -0.29
C GLU A 256 -22.99 7.42 -1.46
N ILE A 257 -21.72 6.99 -1.33
CA ILE A 257 -21.04 6.16 -2.34
C ILE A 257 -21.76 4.81 -2.48
N TYR A 258 -22.07 4.15 -1.38
CA TYR A 258 -22.76 2.85 -1.39
C TYR A 258 -24.15 2.99 -2.02
N ALA A 259 -24.95 3.98 -1.61
CA ALA A 259 -26.28 4.20 -2.18
C ALA A 259 -26.24 4.43 -3.70
N GLN A 260 -25.22 5.13 -4.20
CA GLN A 260 -25.04 5.31 -5.65
C GLN A 260 -24.69 3.99 -6.36
N GLN A 261 -23.77 3.21 -5.78
CA GLN A 261 -23.32 1.93 -6.34
C GLN A 261 -24.41 0.87 -6.29
N ASP A 262 -25.15 0.79 -5.19
CA ASP A 262 -26.28 -0.12 -5.02
C ASP A 262 -27.38 0.19 -6.03
N ALA A 263 -27.71 1.47 -6.24
CA ALA A 263 -28.68 1.86 -7.26
C ALA A 263 -28.23 1.48 -8.69
N GLN A 264 -26.93 1.59 -9.00
CA GLN A 264 -26.38 1.16 -10.29
C GLN A 264 -26.43 -0.37 -10.44
N LEU A 265 -26.18 -1.10 -9.34
CA LEU A 265 -26.25 -2.55 -9.33
C LEU A 265 -27.69 -3.04 -9.51
N ASP A 266 -28.65 -2.40 -8.82
CA ASP A 266 -30.07 -2.70 -8.95
C ASP A 266 -30.56 -2.45 -10.39
N ASP A 267 -30.19 -1.33 -11.00
CA ASP A 267 -30.53 -1.03 -12.40
C ASP A 267 -29.92 -2.04 -13.38
N LEU A 268 -28.66 -2.45 -13.15
CA LEU A 268 -27.97 -3.45 -13.97
C LEU A 268 -28.63 -4.84 -13.87
N LEU A 269 -29.19 -5.18 -12.72
CA LEU A 269 -29.82 -6.47 -12.45
C LEU A 269 -31.33 -6.48 -12.71
N ASP A 270 -31.93 -5.34 -13.02
CA ASP A 270 -33.37 -5.25 -13.26
C ASP A 270 -33.79 -6.14 -14.44
N GLY A 271 -34.78 -6.99 -14.21
CA GLY A 271 -35.26 -7.96 -15.19
C GLY A 271 -34.32 -9.13 -15.51
N VAL A 272 -33.12 -9.23 -14.92
CA VAL A 272 -32.19 -10.33 -15.17
C VAL A 272 -32.72 -11.64 -14.54
N GLY A 273 -33.00 -12.63 -15.38
CA GLY A 273 -33.52 -13.93 -14.96
C GLY A 273 -32.47 -14.87 -14.36
N GLU A 274 -32.92 -15.89 -13.61
CA GLU A 274 -32.02 -16.86 -12.94
C GLU A 274 -31.08 -17.62 -13.88
N ALA A 275 -31.61 -18.03 -15.04
CA ALA A 275 -30.84 -18.75 -16.05
C ALA A 275 -29.77 -17.85 -16.67
N GLU A 276 -30.12 -16.57 -16.90
CA GLU A 276 -29.22 -15.55 -17.43
C GLU A 276 -28.12 -15.20 -16.42
N ALA A 277 -28.49 -14.98 -15.15
CA ALA A 277 -27.52 -14.70 -14.09
C ALA A 277 -26.56 -15.88 -13.81
N SER A 278 -26.95 -17.11 -14.15
CA SER A 278 -26.11 -18.31 -14.00
C SER A 278 -25.28 -18.62 -15.24
N PHE A 279 -25.56 -17.95 -16.37
CA PHE A 279 -24.90 -18.21 -17.64
C PHE A 279 -23.44 -17.74 -17.60
N ARG A 280 -22.55 -18.56 -18.16
CA ARG A 280 -21.13 -18.22 -18.35
C ARG A 280 -20.88 -17.92 -19.81
N LEU A 281 -20.35 -16.73 -20.07
CA LEU A 281 -19.95 -16.34 -21.43
C LEU A 281 -18.72 -17.14 -21.89
N GLU A 282 -17.72 -17.26 -21.01
CA GLU A 282 -16.51 -18.05 -21.22
C GLU A 282 -16.47 -19.24 -20.23
N PRO A 283 -15.96 -20.41 -20.62
CA PRO A 283 -15.96 -21.61 -19.77
C PRO A 283 -15.31 -21.43 -18.38
N ASP A 284 -14.29 -20.57 -18.30
CA ASP A 284 -13.54 -20.22 -17.10
C ASP A 284 -13.92 -18.84 -16.51
N GLY A 285 -14.76 -18.07 -17.23
CA GLY A 285 -15.25 -16.77 -16.78
C GLY A 285 -16.33 -16.89 -15.72
N TRP A 286 -16.40 -15.93 -14.79
CA TRP A 286 -17.44 -15.88 -13.76
C TRP A 286 -18.79 -15.48 -14.36
N ASN A 287 -19.88 -16.06 -13.84
CA ASN A 287 -21.24 -15.60 -14.15
C ASN A 287 -21.65 -14.42 -13.23
N VAL A 288 -22.82 -13.85 -13.46
CA VAL A 288 -23.32 -12.70 -12.67
C VAL A 288 -23.36 -13.03 -11.18
N LYS A 289 -23.90 -14.20 -10.80
CA LYS A 289 -24.00 -14.62 -9.38
C LYS A 289 -22.63 -14.71 -8.71
N GLU A 290 -21.62 -15.18 -9.42
CA GLU A 290 -20.25 -15.29 -8.90
C GLU A 290 -19.58 -13.93 -8.75
N HIS A 291 -19.87 -12.97 -9.63
CA HIS A 291 -19.44 -11.58 -9.44
C HIS A 291 -20.10 -10.97 -8.20
N LEU A 292 -21.42 -11.16 -8.03
CA LEU A 292 -22.15 -10.68 -6.84
C LEU A 292 -21.62 -11.31 -5.55
N ALA A 293 -21.35 -12.62 -5.57
CA ALA A 293 -20.74 -13.32 -4.44
C ALA A 293 -19.35 -12.79 -4.09
N HIS A 294 -18.55 -12.46 -5.10
CA HIS A 294 -17.24 -11.84 -4.89
C HIS A 294 -17.35 -10.44 -4.28
N LEU A 295 -18.30 -9.63 -4.74
CA LEU A 295 -18.56 -8.30 -4.18
C LEU A 295 -19.00 -8.38 -2.71
N LEU A 296 -19.98 -9.24 -2.38
CA LEU A 296 -20.39 -9.49 -0.99
C LEU A 296 -19.24 -9.98 -0.11
N GLY A 297 -18.44 -10.92 -0.62
CA GLY A 297 -17.27 -11.43 0.09
C GLY A 297 -16.27 -10.32 0.39
N THR A 298 -16.04 -9.44 -0.58
CA THR A 298 -15.15 -8.27 -0.44
C THR A 298 -15.66 -7.30 0.62
N GLU A 299 -16.94 -6.96 0.59
CA GLU A 299 -17.56 -6.07 1.59
C GLU A 299 -17.41 -6.63 3.01
N ARG A 300 -17.70 -7.93 3.18
CA ARG A 300 -17.54 -8.60 4.48
C ARG A 300 -16.11 -8.53 4.99
N VAL A 301 -15.12 -8.70 4.12
CA VAL A 301 -13.71 -8.58 4.49
C VAL A 301 -13.35 -7.14 4.87
N THR A 302 -13.87 -6.14 4.15
CA THR A 302 -13.70 -4.73 4.50
C THR A 302 -14.24 -4.44 5.90
N GLN A 303 -15.46 -4.88 6.22
CA GLN A 303 -16.06 -4.71 7.55
C GLN A 303 -15.25 -5.40 8.66
N ILE A 304 -14.75 -6.61 8.40
CA ILE A 304 -13.83 -7.30 9.33
C ILE A 304 -12.56 -6.47 9.55
N GLY A 305 -11.96 -5.95 8.48
CA GLY A 305 -10.79 -5.10 8.54
C GLY A 305 -11.02 -3.84 9.37
N ILE A 306 -12.16 -3.17 9.19
CA ILE A 306 -12.54 -1.99 9.99
C ILE A 306 -12.70 -2.38 11.46
N ALA A 307 -13.45 -3.45 11.76
CA ALA A 307 -13.68 -3.90 13.14
C ALA A 307 -12.38 -4.27 13.86
N MET A 308 -11.44 -4.89 13.14
CA MET A 308 -10.11 -5.21 13.65
C MET A 308 -9.32 -3.95 14.00
N GLN A 309 -9.31 -2.97 13.10
CA GLN A 309 -8.62 -1.71 13.31
C GLN A 309 -9.19 -0.96 14.53
N LEU A 310 -10.52 -1.00 14.73
CA LEU A 310 -11.17 -0.39 15.89
C LEU A 310 -10.94 -1.14 17.21
N SER A 311 -10.51 -2.42 17.15
CA SER A 311 -10.30 -3.27 18.33
C SER A 311 -8.82 -3.55 18.62
N ASP A 312 -7.92 -2.88 17.90
CA ASP A 312 -6.47 -3.08 17.97
C ASP A 312 -6.05 -4.56 17.76
N GLN A 313 -6.83 -5.30 16.97
CA GLN A 313 -6.55 -6.72 16.67
C GLN A 313 -5.88 -6.85 15.30
N ALA A 314 -4.92 -7.76 15.18
CA ALA A 314 -4.35 -8.17 13.90
C ALA A 314 -4.84 -9.58 13.53
N LEU A 315 -5.44 -9.75 12.33
CA LEU A 315 -5.65 -11.07 11.74
C LEU A 315 -4.35 -11.47 11.04
N ASN A 316 -3.69 -12.47 11.60
CA ASN A 316 -2.58 -13.11 10.92
C ASN A 316 -3.13 -14.06 9.85
N GLY A 317 -3.13 -13.59 8.60
CA GLY A 317 -3.47 -14.38 7.43
C GLY A 317 -4.88 -14.08 6.89
N PHE A 318 -4.94 -13.91 5.57
CA PHE A 318 -6.20 -13.99 4.83
C PHE A 318 -6.66 -15.47 4.79
N PRO A 319 -7.96 -15.77 4.96
CA PRO A 319 -8.51 -17.04 4.49
C PRO A 319 -8.38 -17.06 2.96
N ASN A 320 -7.28 -17.59 2.47
CA ASN A 320 -6.78 -17.39 1.11
C ASN A 320 -7.43 -18.32 0.07
N ASN A 321 -8.74 -18.57 0.18
CA ASN A 321 -9.47 -19.39 -0.80
C ASN A 321 -10.70 -18.65 -1.35
N PRO A 322 -10.50 -17.65 -2.23
CA PRO A 322 -11.58 -16.89 -2.83
C PRO A 322 -12.56 -17.78 -3.59
N ALA A 323 -12.08 -18.87 -4.22
CA ALA A 323 -12.93 -19.81 -4.93
C ALA A 323 -13.93 -20.52 -4.00
N ALA A 324 -13.47 -21.03 -2.85
CA ALA A 324 -14.35 -21.68 -1.87
C ALA A 324 -15.34 -20.69 -1.24
N TRP A 325 -14.91 -19.44 -1.03
CA TRP A 325 -15.77 -18.38 -0.51
C TRP A 325 -16.86 -17.99 -1.49
N THR A 326 -16.50 -17.70 -2.75
CA THR A 326 -17.47 -17.41 -3.81
C THR A 326 -18.44 -18.58 -3.96
N ALA A 327 -17.96 -19.82 -4.00
CA ALA A 327 -18.83 -21.00 -4.08
C ALA A 327 -19.79 -21.12 -2.88
N GLY A 328 -19.29 -20.89 -1.66
CA GLY A 328 -20.10 -20.93 -0.44
C GLY A 328 -21.17 -19.84 -0.39
N ILE A 329 -20.81 -18.60 -0.73
CA ILE A 329 -21.74 -17.46 -0.77
C ILE A 329 -22.81 -17.67 -1.85
N THR A 330 -22.43 -18.17 -3.03
CA THR A 330 -23.38 -18.51 -4.11
C THR A 330 -24.32 -19.64 -3.71
N ALA A 331 -23.86 -20.62 -2.93
CA ALA A 331 -24.72 -21.71 -2.46
C ALA A 331 -25.80 -21.25 -1.47
N VAL A 332 -25.51 -20.23 -0.64
CA VAL A 332 -26.48 -19.70 0.33
C VAL A 332 -27.35 -18.57 -0.22
N ASN A 333 -26.91 -17.89 -1.28
CA ASN A 333 -27.66 -16.85 -1.99
C ASN A 333 -27.93 -17.30 -3.44
N PRO A 334 -28.97 -18.10 -3.70
CA PRO A 334 -29.14 -18.72 -5.01
C PRO A 334 -29.63 -17.76 -6.11
N THR A 335 -30.12 -16.58 -5.76
CA THR A 335 -30.78 -15.62 -6.69
C THR A 335 -30.15 -14.22 -6.62
N PRO A 336 -30.14 -13.42 -7.70
CA PRO A 336 -29.69 -12.03 -7.65
C PRO A 336 -30.39 -11.21 -6.56
N ALA A 337 -31.70 -11.40 -6.38
CA ALA A 337 -32.46 -10.72 -5.32
C ALA A 337 -31.95 -11.05 -3.91
N THR A 338 -31.57 -12.32 -3.64
CA THR A 338 -30.97 -12.70 -2.35
C THR A 338 -29.59 -12.10 -2.14
N PHE A 339 -28.84 -11.83 -3.22
CA PHE A 339 -27.56 -11.12 -3.13
C PHE A 339 -27.76 -9.65 -2.73
N CYS A 340 -28.68 -8.94 -3.40
CA CYS A 340 -28.98 -7.54 -3.04
C CYS A 340 -29.49 -7.44 -1.60
N ALA A 341 -30.36 -8.36 -1.16
CA ALA A 341 -30.85 -8.38 0.22
C ALA A 341 -29.77 -8.69 1.26
N ALA A 342 -28.73 -9.44 0.91
CA ALA A 342 -27.61 -9.73 1.81
C ALA A 342 -26.57 -8.59 1.89
N ALA A 343 -26.63 -7.64 0.96
CA ALA A 343 -25.79 -6.43 0.95
C ALA A 343 -26.39 -5.29 1.80
N ALA A 344 -27.72 -5.25 1.94
CA ALA A 344 -28.47 -4.26 2.72
C ALA A 344 -28.43 -4.51 4.24
#